data_AF-A0A3D1RC62-F1
#
_entry.id   AF-A0A3D1RC62-F1
#
_cell.length_a   1.000
_cell.length_b   1.000
_cell.length_c   1.000
_cell.angle_alpha   90.00
_cell.angle_beta   90.00
_cell.angle_gamma   90.00
#
_symmetry.space_group_name_H-M   'P 1'
#
loop_
_entity.id
_entity.type
_entity.pdbx_description
1 polymer ?
#
loop_
_entity_poly.entity_id
_entity_poly.type
_entity_poly.pdbx_seq_one_letter_code
_entity_poly.pdbx_strand_id
1 'polypeptide(L)'
;MSFIESLLQGTPLIKLGIVASLLASVGTGFGALPVLATPNISRRIQNLMLSAAAGVMLAATFFSLLAPGLEAANAQAGGGVGGAALLGTSVLAGAWIVLLIHRWAPHEHFDGSEGEERPRMRSAWLFVIAITLHHFPEGLSVGVGFGGGDVKNGAALTTAMFFQNLPEGFIVAMALISQGVGRVRAFLISSAT
;
A
#
# COMPACT_ATOMS: atom_id res chain seq x y z
N MET A 1 -24.34 -3.50 -22.88
CA MET A 1 -23.68 -2.77 -21.78
C MET A 1 -24.05 -3.46 -20.49
N SER A 2 -23.08 -3.83 -19.67
CA SER A 2 -23.36 -4.52 -18.41
C SER A 2 -23.92 -3.53 -17.38
N PHE A 3 -24.77 -3.99 -16.45
CA PHE A 3 -25.33 -3.16 -15.36
C PHE A 3 -24.24 -2.35 -14.61
N ILE A 4 -23.06 -2.95 -14.47
CA ILE A 4 -21.87 -2.35 -13.86
C ILE A 4 -21.36 -1.14 -14.67
N GLU A 5 -21.32 -1.22 -16.00
CA GLU A 5 -20.91 -0.09 -16.85
C GLU A 5 -21.86 1.10 -16.71
N SER A 6 -23.16 0.86 -16.56
CA SER A 6 -24.15 1.95 -16.36
C SER A 6 -23.99 2.63 -14.99
N LEU A 7 -23.61 1.88 -13.96
CA LEU A 7 -23.38 2.41 -12.61
C LEU A 7 -22.10 3.25 -12.55
N LEU A 8 -21.08 2.87 -13.32
CA LEU A 8 -19.76 3.52 -13.34
C LEU A 8 -19.73 4.83 -14.16
N GLN A 9 -20.56 4.96 -15.20
CA GLN A 9 -20.57 6.14 -16.08
C GLN A 9 -21.20 7.40 -15.44
N GLY A 10 -22.05 7.24 -14.41
CA GLY A 10 -22.69 8.36 -13.70
C GLY A 10 -21.98 8.81 -12.42
N THR A 11 -20.98 8.06 -11.96
CA THR A 11 -20.26 8.36 -10.72
C THR A 11 -19.03 9.24 -10.97
N PRO A 12 -18.84 10.34 -10.21
CA PRO A 12 -17.62 11.12 -10.27
C PRO A 12 -16.39 10.24 -10.05
N LEU A 13 -15.36 10.38 -10.89
CA LEU A 13 -14.12 9.59 -10.82
C LEU A 13 -13.46 9.64 -9.44
N ILE A 14 -13.58 10.77 -8.75
CA ILE A 14 -13.10 10.94 -7.37
C ILE A 14 -13.81 9.97 -6.42
N LYS A 15 -15.13 9.78 -6.56
CA LYS A 15 -15.87 8.83 -5.71
C LYS A 15 -15.45 7.39 -6.00
N LEU A 16 -15.22 7.05 -7.27
CA LEU A 16 -14.70 5.72 -7.64
C LEU A 16 -13.32 5.48 -7.05
N GLY A 17 -12.41 6.45 -7.16
CA GLY A 17 -11.08 6.39 -6.55
C GLY A 17 -11.15 6.18 -5.03
N ILE A 18 -11.97 6.96 -4.31
CA ILE A 18 -12.15 6.81 -2.86
C ILE A 18 -12.67 5.41 -2.49
N VAL A 19 -13.74 4.97 -3.14
CA VAL A 19 -14.32 3.64 -2.86
C VAL A 19 -13.32 2.54 -3.19
N ALA A 20 -12.59 2.66 -4.29
CA ALA A 20 -11.58 1.71 -4.69
C ALA A 20 -10.41 1.64 -3.71
N SER A 21 -9.90 2.78 -3.23
CA SER A 21 -8.86 2.82 -2.21
C SER A 21 -9.33 2.14 -0.91
N LEU A 22 -10.58 2.39 -0.49
CA LEU A 22 -11.17 1.70 0.66
C LEU A 22 -11.30 0.19 0.44
N LEU A 23 -11.72 -0.24 -0.76
CA LEU A 23 -11.79 -1.65 -1.12
C LEU A 23 -10.41 -2.32 -1.12
N ALA A 24 -9.37 -1.62 -1.58
CA ALA A 24 -8.00 -2.12 -1.49
C ALA A 24 -7.58 -2.30 -0.01
N SER A 25 -7.88 -1.34 0.86
CA SER A 25 -7.56 -1.41 2.30
C SER A 25 -8.28 -2.55 3.04
N VAL A 26 -9.46 -2.98 2.55
CA VAL A 26 -10.15 -4.17 3.09
C VAL A 26 -9.29 -5.44 2.96
N GLY A 27 -8.39 -5.50 1.96
CA GLY A 27 -7.40 -6.57 1.83
C GLY A 27 -6.52 -6.74 3.07
N THR A 28 -6.12 -5.65 3.72
CA THR A 28 -5.28 -5.68 4.94
C THR A 28 -6.04 -6.35 6.09
N GLY A 29 -7.31 -5.99 6.27
CA GLY A 29 -8.18 -6.61 7.27
C GLY A 29 -8.42 -8.09 7.01
N PHE A 30 -8.75 -8.49 5.78
CA PHE A 30 -8.88 -9.90 5.42
C PHE A 30 -7.58 -10.68 5.62
N GLY A 31 -6.46 -10.06 5.27
CA GLY A 31 -5.12 -10.59 5.46
C GLY A 31 -4.80 -10.88 6.92
N ALA A 32 -5.28 -10.03 7.84
CA ALA A 32 -5.05 -10.17 9.27
C ALA A 32 -5.92 -11.26 9.94
N LEU A 33 -7.04 -11.69 9.34
CA LEU A 33 -7.95 -12.68 9.94
C LEU A 33 -7.28 -13.99 10.40
N PRO A 34 -6.36 -14.62 9.62
CA PRO A 34 -5.75 -15.89 10.00
C PRO A 34 -4.98 -15.82 11.33
N VAL A 35 -4.54 -14.64 11.77
CA VAL A 35 -3.85 -14.46 13.06
C VAL A 35 -4.73 -14.83 14.26
N LEU A 36 -6.06 -14.72 14.13
CA LEU A 36 -7.01 -15.07 15.20
C LEU A 36 -6.99 -16.58 15.50
N ALA A 37 -6.80 -17.41 14.47
CA ALA A 37 -6.73 -18.86 14.60
C ALA A 37 -5.29 -19.38 14.73
N THR A 38 -4.40 -18.93 13.85
CA THR A 38 -3.03 -19.44 13.69
C THR A 38 -2.02 -18.30 13.73
N PRO A 39 -1.60 -17.85 14.91
CA PRO A 39 -0.64 -16.75 15.06
C PRO A 39 0.82 -17.20 14.88
N ASN A 40 1.07 -18.42 14.41
CA ASN A 40 2.42 -18.98 14.33
C ASN A 40 2.60 -19.64 12.97
N ILE A 41 3.24 -18.93 12.04
CA ILE A 41 3.71 -19.48 10.78
C ILE A 41 5.22 -19.33 10.64
N SER A 42 5.87 -20.22 9.91
CA SER A 42 7.32 -20.20 9.73
C SER A 42 7.80 -18.92 9.03
N ARG A 43 9.01 -18.45 9.37
CA ARG A 43 9.66 -17.31 8.70
C ARG A 43 9.75 -17.49 7.18
N ARG A 44 9.90 -18.73 6.70
CA ARG A 44 9.90 -19.04 5.26
C ARG A 44 8.57 -18.65 4.59
N ILE A 45 7.44 -18.96 5.22
CA ILE A 45 6.12 -18.60 4.67
C ILE A 45 5.91 -17.09 4.72
N GLN A 46 6.30 -16.43 5.82
CA GLN A 46 6.26 -14.97 5.93
C GLN A 46 7.07 -14.30 4.81
N ASN A 47 8.30 -14.76 4.56
CA ASN A 47 9.15 -14.24 3.49
C ASN A 47 8.55 -14.50 2.11
N LEU A 48 7.93 -15.66 1.88
CA LEU A 48 7.25 -15.97 0.63
C LEU A 48 6.07 -15.02 0.39
N MET A 49 5.27 -14.76 1.43
CA MET A 49 4.17 -13.80 1.40
C MET A 49 4.65 -12.39 1.06
N LEU A 50 5.72 -11.89 1.71
CA LEU A 50 6.33 -10.59 1.39
C LEU A 50 6.88 -10.54 -0.04
N SER A 51 7.54 -11.61 -0.49
CA SER A 51 8.07 -11.66 -1.87
C SER A 51 6.95 -11.66 -2.92
N ALA A 52 5.81 -12.30 -2.61
CA ALA A 52 4.64 -12.27 -3.48
C ALA A 52 4.04 -10.86 -3.54
N ALA A 53 3.88 -10.20 -2.39
CA ALA A 53 3.40 -8.81 -2.31
C ALA A 53 4.30 -7.85 -3.10
N ALA A 54 5.62 -7.93 -2.89
CA ALA A 54 6.60 -7.14 -3.62
C ALA A 54 6.54 -7.37 -5.14
N GLY A 55 6.33 -8.62 -5.58
CA GLY A 55 6.14 -8.94 -7.00
C GLY A 55 4.89 -8.30 -7.59
N VAL A 56 3.76 -8.35 -6.88
CA VAL A 56 2.50 -7.70 -7.27
C VAL A 56 2.70 -6.17 -7.38
N MET A 57 3.40 -5.57 -6.43
CA MET A 57 3.69 -4.13 -6.44
C MET A 57 4.58 -3.70 -7.60
N LEU A 58 5.63 -4.47 -7.91
CA LEU A 58 6.44 -4.19 -9.09
C LEU A 58 5.60 -4.26 -10.36
N ALA A 59 4.78 -5.30 -10.52
CA ALA A 59 3.90 -5.43 -11.68
C ALA A 59 2.90 -4.25 -11.78
N ALA A 60 2.24 -3.89 -10.69
CA ALA A 60 1.32 -2.75 -10.64
C ALA A 60 2.03 -1.43 -10.96
N THR A 61 3.24 -1.23 -10.44
CA THR A 61 4.06 -0.05 -10.71
C THR A 61 4.40 0.07 -12.20
N PHE A 62 4.80 -1.01 -12.86
CA PHE A 62 5.12 -0.96 -14.29
C PHE A 62 3.88 -0.84 -15.17
N PHE A 63 2.90 -1.73 -15.00
CA PHE A 63 1.79 -1.88 -15.93
C PHE A 63 0.62 -0.94 -15.66
N SER A 64 0.39 -0.55 -14.40
CA SER A 64 -0.77 0.27 -14.03
C SER A 64 -0.41 1.72 -13.68
N LEU A 65 0.87 2.04 -13.45
CA LEU A 65 1.33 3.38 -13.13
C LEU A 65 2.31 3.94 -14.17
N LEU A 66 3.45 3.29 -14.39
CA LEU A 66 4.51 3.82 -15.26
C LEU A 66 4.14 3.81 -16.73
N ALA A 67 3.62 2.70 -17.26
CA ALA A 67 3.23 2.62 -18.67
C ALA A 67 2.08 3.60 -19.01
N PRO A 68 0.94 3.62 -18.28
CA PRO A 68 -0.10 4.63 -18.48
C PRO A 68 0.39 6.05 -18.22
N GLY A 69 1.27 6.22 -17.22
CA GLY A 69 1.89 7.51 -16.90
C GLY A 69 2.77 8.04 -18.03
N LEU A 70 3.50 7.17 -18.73
CA LEU A 70 4.30 7.55 -19.89
C LEU A 70 3.42 7.98 -21.07
N GLU A 71 2.31 7.28 -21.31
CA GLU A 71 1.34 7.65 -22.33
C GLU A 71 0.74 9.04 -22.04
N ALA A 72 0.31 9.27 -20.79
CA ALA A 72 -0.20 10.56 -20.34
C ALA A 72 0.85 11.67 -20.41
N ALA A 73 2.11 11.37 -20.09
CA ALA A 73 3.22 12.32 -20.19
C ALA A 73 3.57 12.65 -21.65
N ASN A 74 3.57 11.65 -22.54
CA ASN A 74 3.79 11.85 -23.97
C ASN A 74 2.72 12.75 -24.59
N ALA A 75 1.45 12.56 -24.22
CA ALA A 75 0.34 13.40 -24.68
C ALA A 75 0.49 14.87 -24.25
N GLN A 76 1.09 15.13 -23.08
CA GLN A 76 1.30 16.49 -22.55
C GLN A 76 2.58 17.16 -23.07
N ALA A 77 3.66 16.40 -23.24
CA ALA A 77 4.99 16.93 -23.52
C ALA A 77 5.47 16.70 -24.97
N GLY A 78 4.58 16.33 -25.89
CA GLY A 78 4.91 16.17 -27.31
C GLY A 78 5.64 14.86 -27.68
N GLY A 79 5.62 13.88 -26.78
CA GLY A 79 6.18 12.53 -27.02
C GLY A 79 7.71 12.42 -26.85
N GLY A 80 8.19 11.18 -26.96
CA GLY A 80 9.63 10.85 -26.98
C GLY A 80 10.36 11.26 -25.70
N VAL A 81 11.42 12.05 -25.85
CA VAL A 81 12.26 12.49 -24.73
C VAL A 81 11.48 13.41 -23.78
N GLY A 82 10.56 14.23 -24.29
CA GLY A 82 9.76 15.15 -23.48
C GLY A 82 8.86 14.42 -22.48
N GLY A 83 8.12 13.40 -22.96
CA GLY A 83 7.26 12.58 -22.10
C GLY A 83 8.06 11.73 -21.10
N ALA A 84 9.17 11.14 -21.54
CA ALA A 84 10.06 10.40 -20.65
C ALA A 84 10.66 11.28 -19.54
N ALA A 85 11.07 12.52 -19.88
CA ALA A 85 11.57 13.48 -18.91
C ALA A 85 10.49 13.89 -17.90
N LEU A 86 9.26 14.16 -18.36
CA LEU A 86 8.15 14.52 -17.49
C LEU A 86 7.75 13.37 -16.54
N LEU A 87 7.69 12.13 -17.04
CA LEU A 87 7.45 10.97 -16.19
C LEU A 87 8.59 10.78 -15.18
N GLY A 88 9.84 10.85 -15.65
CA GLY A 88 11.02 10.67 -14.81
C GLY A 88 11.08 11.69 -13.68
N THR A 89 10.85 12.98 -13.97
CA THR A 89 10.80 14.03 -12.93
C THR A 89 9.64 13.82 -11.95
N SER A 90 8.49 13.35 -12.43
CA SER A 90 7.33 13.02 -11.57
C SER A 90 7.63 11.86 -10.60
N VAL A 91 8.27 10.80 -11.10
CA VAL A 91 8.69 9.66 -10.27
C VAL A 91 9.72 10.09 -9.22
N LEU A 92 10.72 10.89 -9.63
CA LEU A 92 11.73 11.41 -8.70
C LEU A 92 11.13 12.34 -7.65
N ALA A 93 10.18 13.19 -8.03
CA ALA A 93 9.46 14.04 -7.08
C ALA A 93 8.66 13.21 -6.08
N GLY A 94 7.95 12.17 -6.53
CA GLY A 94 7.24 11.23 -5.64
C GLY A 94 8.18 10.51 -4.68
N ALA A 95 9.30 9.99 -5.19
CA ALA A 95 10.33 9.35 -4.36
C ALA A 95 10.93 10.32 -3.33
N TRP A 96 11.15 11.57 -3.71
CA TRP A 96 11.64 12.61 -2.81
C TRP A 96 10.61 12.96 -1.71
N ILE A 97 9.31 13.01 -2.03
CA ILE A 97 8.25 13.19 -1.03
C ILE A 97 8.23 12.02 -0.04
N VAL A 98 8.28 10.78 -0.52
CA VAL A 98 8.34 9.60 0.36
C VAL A 98 9.59 9.64 1.25
N LEU A 99 10.73 10.07 0.71
CA LEU A 99 11.97 10.25 1.48
C LEU A 99 11.81 11.32 2.57
N LEU A 100 11.13 12.43 2.29
CA LEU A 100 10.85 13.47 3.29
C LEU A 100 9.93 12.96 4.39
N ILE A 101 8.86 12.25 4.02
CA ILE A 101 7.96 11.59 4.99
C ILE A 101 8.79 10.64 5.87
N HIS A 102 9.64 9.82 5.27
CA HIS A 102 10.51 8.93 6.03
C HIS A 102 11.50 9.69 6.92
N ARG A 103 12.05 10.82 6.50
CA ARG A 103 13.00 11.56 7.34
C ARG A 103 12.33 12.24 8.54
N TRP A 104 11.05 12.57 8.42
CA TRP A 104 10.28 13.30 9.45
C TRP A 104 9.41 12.38 10.30
N ALA A 105 9.18 11.16 9.84
CA ALA A 105 8.51 10.17 10.65
C ALA A 105 9.32 9.92 11.94
N PRO A 106 8.63 9.59 13.03
CA PRO A 106 9.30 9.26 14.28
C PRO A 106 10.01 7.90 14.12
N HIS A 107 11.34 7.89 14.14
CA HIS A 107 12.16 6.67 14.15
C HIS A 107 12.93 6.56 15.46
N GLU A 108 12.87 5.41 16.10
CA GLU A 108 13.87 5.02 17.10
C GLU A 108 15.05 4.39 16.36
N HIS A 109 16.26 4.85 16.65
CA HIS A 109 17.46 4.10 16.27
C HIS A 109 17.54 2.89 17.20
N PHE A 110 17.44 1.69 16.64
CA PHE A 110 17.71 0.45 17.34
C PHE A 110 19.22 0.33 17.61
N ASP A 111 19.75 1.18 18.49
CA ASP A 111 21.06 0.95 19.08
C ASP A 111 20.89 -0.17 20.10
N GLY A 112 21.58 -1.29 19.87
CA GLY A 112 21.55 -2.51 20.70
C GLY A 112 22.19 -2.33 22.08
N SER A 113 21.99 -1.20 22.77
CA SER A 113 22.31 -1.06 24.18
C SER A 113 21.28 -1.81 25.01
N GLU A 114 21.58 -3.08 25.23
CA GLU A 114 21.00 -3.92 26.27
C GLU A 114 21.11 -3.17 27.62
N GLY A 115 20.00 -2.63 28.13
CA GLY A 115 20.07 -1.92 29.42
C GLY A 115 18.77 -1.37 30.00
N GLU A 116 17.78 -1.03 29.17
CA GLU A 116 16.49 -0.56 29.70
C GLU A 116 15.35 -1.39 29.11
N GLU A 117 14.52 -1.97 29.99
CA GLU A 117 13.24 -2.57 29.64
C GLU A 117 12.31 -1.49 29.06
N ARG A 118 12.52 -1.15 27.78
CA ARG A 118 11.71 -0.14 27.10
C ARG A 118 10.27 -0.67 26.96
N PRO A 119 9.24 0.18 27.12
CA PRO A 119 7.87 -0.28 27.02
C PRO A 119 7.60 -0.80 25.61
N ARG A 120 7.38 -2.10 25.46
CA ARG A 120 7.01 -2.79 24.21
C ARG A 120 5.89 -2.08 23.44
N MET A 121 5.01 -1.38 24.17
CA MET A 121 3.92 -0.56 23.62
C MET A 121 4.42 0.60 22.73
N ARG A 122 5.53 1.26 23.08
CA ARG A 122 6.07 2.38 22.29
C ARG A 122 6.61 1.89 20.94
N SER A 123 7.31 0.76 20.94
CA SER A 123 7.79 0.09 19.73
C SER A 123 6.64 -0.30 18.80
N ALA A 124 5.57 -0.90 19.36
CA ALA A 124 4.37 -1.25 18.60
C ALA A 124 3.73 -0.03 17.91
N TRP A 125 3.62 1.11 18.59
CA TRP A 125 3.04 2.32 18.00
C TRP A 125 3.90 2.95 16.91
N LEU A 126 5.22 2.95 17.05
CA LEU A 126 6.11 3.43 15.98
C LEU A 126 6.02 2.56 14.73
N PHE A 127 5.88 1.25 14.91
CA PHE A 127 5.65 0.32 13.81
C PHE A 127 4.32 0.58 13.10
N VAL A 128 3.23 0.79 13.85
CA VAL A 128 1.92 1.16 13.30
C VAL A 128 2.01 2.44 12.48
N ILE A 129 2.63 3.49 13.03
CA ILE A 129 2.81 4.77 12.31
C ILE A 129 3.60 4.56 11.02
N ALA A 130 4.68 3.78 11.07
CA ALA A 130 5.51 3.51 9.90
C ALA A 130 4.72 2.81 8.78
N ILE A 131 3.89 1.82 9.11
CA ILE A 131 3.06 1.10 8.13
C ILE A 131 1.94 1.99 7.58
N THR A 132 1.23 2.74 8.44
CA THR A 132 0.19 3.66 7.97
C THR A 132 0.75 4.69 6.99
N LEU A 133 1.98 5.18 7.21
CA LEU A 133 2.66 6.07 6.27
C LEU A 133 3.04 5.38 4.95
N HIS A 134 3.18 4.06 4.93
CA HIS A 134 3.42 3.27 3.72
C HIS A 134 2.14 3.01 2.90
N HIS A 135 1.03 2.73 3.58
CA HIS A 135 -0.28 2.56 2.93
C HIS A 135 -0.80 3.87 2.32
N PHE A 136 -0.35 5.04 2.79
CA PHE A 136 -0.79 6.32 2.25
C PHE A 136 -0.44 6.48 0.75
N PRO A 137 0.82 6.30 0.31
CA PRO A 137 1.16 6.23 -1.11
C PRO A 137 0.36 5.20 -1.92
N GLU A 138 0.08 4.03 -1.35
CA GLU A 138 -0.69 2.99 -2.03
C GLU A 138 -2.14 3.41 -2.29
N GLY A 139 -2.82 3.93 -1.26
CA GLY A 139 -4.17 4.46 -1.38
C GLY A 139 -4.26 5.62 -2.37
N LEU A 140 -3.25 6.50 -2.38
CA LEU A 140 -3.12 7.58 -3.36
C LEU A 140 -2.97 7.04 -4.78
N SER A 141 -2.14 6.01 -4.97
CA SER A 141 -1.91 5.42 -6.30
C SER A 141 -3.19 4.84 -6.90
N VAL A 142 -4.02 4.17 -6.09
CA VAL A 142 -5.35 3.68 -6.51
C VAL A 142 -6.22 4.84 -6.97
N GLY A 143 -6.30 5.92 -6.18
CA GLY A 143 -7.06 7.11 -6.54
C GLY A 143 -6.60 7.76 -7.87
N VAL A 144 -5.28 7.90 -8.07
CA VAL A 144 -4.69 8.41 -9.31
C VAL A 144 -5.01 7.48 -10.50
N GLY A 145 -5.03 6.17 -10.28
CA GLY A 145 -5.40 5.18 -11.30
C GLY A 145 -6.79 5.41 -11.92
N PHE A 146 -7.75 5.93 -11.14
CA PHE A 146 -9.07 6.35 -11.65
C PHE A 146 -9.09 7.79 -12.17
N GLY A 147 -8.19 8.66 -11.69
CA GLY A 147 -8.16 10.08 -12.04
C GLY A 147 -7.94 10.37 -13.52
N GLY A 148 -7.27 9.48 -14.25
CA GLY A 148 -7.06 9.57 -15.70
C GLY A 148 -8.26 9.17 -16.56
N GLY A 149 -9.37 8.72 -15.96
CA GLY A 149 -10.57 8.27 -16.68
C GLY A 149 -10.50 6.83 -17.19
N ASP A 150 -9.35 6.15 -17.08
CA ASP A 150 -9.24 4.73 -17.38
C ASP A 150 -9.69 3.87 -16.20
N VAL A 151 -10.99 3.63 -16.14
CA VAL A 151 -11.63 2.81 -15.10
C VAL A 151 -11.12 1.37 -15.11
N LYS A 152 -10.71 0.82 -16.26
CA LYS A 152 -10.19 -0.54 -16.34
C LYS A 152 -8.83 -0.64 -15.68
N ASN A 153 -7.94 0.32 -15.95
CA ASN A 153 -6.65 0.40 -15.27
C ASN A 153 -6.82 0.61 -13.76
N GLY A 154 -7.71 1.55 -13.36
CA GLY A 154 -8.02 1.77 -11.94
C GLY A 154 -8.50 0.50 -11.22
N ALA A 155 -9.38 -0.28 -11.86
CA ALA A 155 -9.85 -1.55 -11.31
C ALA A 155 -8.75 -2.62 -11.22
N ALA A 156 -7.87 -2.71 -12.22
CA ALA A 156 -6.71 -3.61 -12.21
C ALA A 156 -5.74 -3.25 -11.07
N LEU A 157 -5.43 -1.97 -10.90
CA LEU A 157 -4.60 -1.46 -9.82
C LEU A 157 -5.22 -1.74 -8.44
N THR A 158 -6.51 -1.49 -8.28
CA THR A 158 -7.25 -1.79 -7.04
C THR A 158 -7.16 -3.27 -6.67
N THR A 159 -7.30 -4.14 -7.67
CA THR A 159 -7.21 -5.59 -7.47
C THR A 159 -5.80 -6.00 -7.05
N ALA A 160 -4.76 -5.45 -7.70
CA ALA A 160 -3.38 -5.71 -7.33
C ALA A 160 -3.09 -5.27 -5.88
N MET A 161 -3.54 -4.07 -5.50
CA MET A 161 -3.40 -3.54 -4.14
C MET A 161 -4.15 -4.40 -3.11
N PHE A 162 -5.35 -4.86 -3.42
CA PHE A 162 -6.07 -5.80 -2.55
C PHE A 162 -5.26 -7.08 -2.29
N PHE A 163 -4.68 -7.67 -3.34
CA PHE A 163 -3.92 -8.92 -3.21
C PHE A 163 -2.58 -8.77 -2.50
N GLN A 164 -1.92 -7.61 -2.60
CA GLN A 164 -0.69 -7.35 -1.86
C GLN A 164 -0.97 -7.02 -0.38
N ASN A 165 -2.12 -6.41 -0.09
CA ASN A 165 -2.55 -6.07 1.26
C ASN A 165 -2.91 -7.30 2.11
N LEU A 166 -3.34 -8.41 1.48
CA LEU A 166 -3.59 -9.68 2.18
C LEU A 166 -2.35 -10.20 2.93
N PRO A 167 -1.20 -10.46 2.28
CA PRO A 167 0.01 -10.88 2.97
C PRO A 167 0.57 -9.82 3.92
N GLU A 168 0.47 -8.54 3.57
CA GLU A 168 0.93 -7.45 4.45
C GLU A 168 0.14 -7.40 5.76
N GLY A 169 -1.19 -7.35 5.70
CA GLY A 169 -2.05 -7.29 6.89
C GLY A 169 -1.84 -8.46 7.85
N PHE A 170 -1.56 -9.66 7.31
CA PHE A 170 -1.15 -10.80 8.12
C PHE A 170 0.15 -10.53 8.89
N ILE A 171 1.18 -10.03 8.19
CA ILE A 171 2.52 -9.83 8.73
C ILE A 171 2.55 -8.67 9.72
N VAL A 172 1.80 -7.60 9.45
CA VAL A 172 1.59 -6.49 10.39
C VAL A 172 0.99 -7.00 11.70
N ALA A 173 -0.07 -7.82 11.63
CA ALA A 173 -0.69 -8.39 12.82
C ALA A 173 0.27 -9.32 13.59
N MET A 174 1.05 -10.14 12.88
CA MET A 174 2.08 -11.01 13.46
C MET A 174 3.20 -10.22 14.16
N ALA A 175 3.65 -9.12 13.54
CA ALA A 175 4.65 -8.25 14.12
C ALA A 175 4.14 -7.59 15.40
N LEU A 176 2.88 -7.13 15.44
CA LEU A 176 2.26 -6.61 16.66
C LEU A 176 2.18 -7.66 17.77
N ILE A 177 1.84 -8.91 17.43
CA ILE A 177 1.83 -10.03 18.38
C ILE A 177 3.25 -10.28 18.93
N SER A 178 4.29 -10.18 18.10
CA SER A 178 5.68 -10.32 18.54
C SER A 178 6.11 -9.23 19.54
N GLN A 179 5.47 -8.07 19.49
CA GLN A 179 5.65 -6.97 20.45
C GLN A 179 4.78 -7.13 21.72
N GLY A 180 4.05 -8.25 21.87
CA GLY A 180 3.21 -8.53 23.03
C GLY A 180 1.79 -7.97 22.95
N VAL A 181 1.34 -7.50 21.78
CA VAL A 181 -0.06 -7.10 21.56
C VAL A 181 -0.93 -8.35 21.47
N GLY A 182 -2.06 -8.39 22.20
CA GLY A 182 -3.00 -9.52 22.13
C GLY A 182 -3.60 -9.70 20.73
N ARG A 183 -3.90 -10.94 20.32
CA ARG A 183 -4.30 -11.31 18.94
C ARG A 183 -5.46 -10.48 18.38
N VAL A 184 -6.52 -10.28 19.16
CA VAL A 184 -7.69 -9.50 18.74
C VAL A 184 -7.31 -8.04 18.52
N ARG A 185 -6.51 -7.47 19.43
CA ARG A 185 -6.04 -6.09 19.30
C ARG A 185 -5.08 -5.93 18.12
N ALA A 186 -4.21 -6.90 17.87
CA ALA A 186 -3.31 -6.90 16.72
C ALA A 186 -4.09 -6.97 15.39
N PHE A 187 -5.13 -7.82 15.33
CA PHE A 187 -6.05 -7.88 14.20
C PHE A 187 -6.76 -6.54 13.95
N LEU A 188 -7.34 -5.94 15.01
CA LEU A 188 -8.05 -4.67 14.89
C LEU A 188 -7.14 -3.51 14.48
N ILE A 189 -5.92 -3.45 15.04
CA ILE A 189 -4.93 -2.44 14.67
C ILE A 189 -4.50 -2.63 13.21
N SER A 190 -4.13 -3.86 12.81
CA SER A 190 -3.74 -4.16 11.42
C SER A 190 -4.85 -3.86 10.41
N SER A 191 -6.12 -4.11 10.77
CA SER A 191 -7.26 -3.78 9.93
C SER A 191 -7.52 -2.28 9.79
N ALA A 192 -6.91 -1.46 10.66
CA ALA A 192 -7.11 -0.02 10.72
C ALA A 192 -5.90 0.79 10.23
N THR A 193 -4.77 0.15 9.90
CA THR A 193 -3.62 0.76 9.24
C THR A 193 -3.86 0.94 7.76
#